data_AF-A0A933N0U0-F1
#
_entry.id   AF-A0A933N0U0-F1
#
_cell.length_a   1.000
_cell.length_b   1.000
_cell.length_c   1.000
_cell.angle_alpha   90.00
_cell.angle_beta   90.00
_cell.angle_gamma   90.00
#
_symmetry.space_group_name_H-M   'P 1'
#
loop_
_entity.id
_entity.type
_entity.pdbx_description
1 polymer ?
#
loop_
_entity_poly.entity_id
_entity_poly.type
_entity_poly.pdbx_seq_one_letter_code
_entity_poly.pdbx_strand_id
1 'polypeptide(L)'
;MDGILVLLAIGGSRYSVRLVERARQRRRGRPPSMARVAIFGAGDAGAMIVREMQQNPQLGLEPVIFLDDDERKHWTRIHGVPVVGGRERIRDAAQIYRVEQAIIAMPTASGKAIRELMRLCRAANLAVKTVPGVFEILEGSVTVNQLRPVDIEDLLRREPVKTDITEVAGLLKDKRVLVTGAGGSIGNELCRQIARHDPAMLVLLGHGENSLFYMTKELHYTHPHLAHKTVVADIRDEARLRAVLARERPQVVFHAAAHKHVPLMEDNIEDAVTNNVLGTRNVVNLAAASGVEYFVLISTDKAVNPTSVMGVTKRVAELVVQETAKQTGRPFVAVRFGNVLGSRGSVVTVFKQQIARGGPVTVTHPEVQRYFMTIPEAVQLVLQAATLGKGGEVFVLDMGKPIKIVDLARDLIRLSGL
;
A
#
# COMPACT_ATOMS: atom_id res chain seq x y z
N MET A 1 60.86 4.42 11.96
CA MET A 1 60.51 3.38 12.95
C MET A 1 59.39 3.86 13.86
N ASP A 2 59.52 5.03 14.47
CA ASP A 2 58.57 5.56 15.47
C ASP A 2 57.14 5.77 14.95
N GLY A 3 56.97 6.28 13.73
CA GLY A 3 55.63 6.46 13.14
C GLY A 3 54.86 5.15 12.93
N ILE A 4 55.56 4.05 12.61
CA ILE A 4 54.95 2.72 12.42
C ILE A 4 54.53 2.14 13.77
N LEU A 5 55.36 2.33 14.80
CA LEU A 5 55.06 1.91 16.17
C LEU A 5 53.83 2.64 16.74
N VAL A 6 53.72 3.94 16.50
CA VAL A 6 52.54 4.73 16.91
C VAL A 6 51.28 4.27 16.18
N LEU A 7 51.37 3.99 14.88
CA LEU A 7 50.22 3.55 14.09
C LEU A 7 49.75 2.14 14.49
N LEU A 8 50.68 1.23 14.79
CA LEU A 8 50.37 -0.10 15.33
C LEU A 8 49.81 -0.03 16.76
N ALA A 9 50.30 0.88 17.60
CA ALA A 9 49.80 1.05 18.97
C ALA A 9 48.37 1.65 18.99
N ILE A 10 48.11 2.66 18.17
CA ILE A 10 46.78 3.29 18.07
C ILE A 10 45.80 2.35 17.35
N GLY A 11 46.23 1.72 16.25
CA GLY A 11 45.43 0.73 15.52
C GLY A 11 45.12 -0.49 16.38
N GLY A 12 46.14 -1.02 17.06
CA GLY A 12 46.05 -2.16 17.96
C GLY A 12 45.18 -1.89 19.18
N SER A 13 45.30 -0.72 19.82
CA SER A 13 44.45 -0.34 20.97
C SER A 13 42.98 -0.15 20.58
N ARG A 14 42.69 0.46 19.42
CA ARG A 14 41.32 0.56 18.91
C ARG A 14 40.75 -0.79 18.49
N TYR A 15 41.57 -1.65 17.90
CA TYR A 15 41.17 -2.99 17.50
C TYR A 15 40.94 -3.91 18.71
N SER A 16 41.75 -3.79 19.75
CA SER A 16 41.61 -4.55 20.99
C SER A 16 40.37 -4.13 21.79
N VAL A 17 40.02 -2.84 21.83
CA VAL A 17 38.73 -2.39 22.38
C VAL A 17 37.54 -3.03 21.64
N ARG A 18 37.57 -3.04 20.29
CA ARG A 18 36.52 -3.71 19.49
C ARG A 18 36.47 -5.23 19.69
N LEU A 19 37.62 -5.88 19.87
CA LEU A 19 37.71 -7.31 20.18
C LEU A 19 37.15 -7.62 21.57
N VAL A 20 37.46 -6.78 22.56
CA VAL A 20 36.95 -6.91 23.93
C VAL A 20 35.45 -6.62 23.98
N GLU A 21 34.93 -5.64 23.24
CA GLU A 21 33.49 -5.40 23.11
C GLU A 21 32.77 -6.58 22.43
N ARG A 22 33.32 -7.14 21.35
CA ARG A 22 32.78 -8.36 20.71
C ARG A 22 32.84 -9.58 21.63
N ALA A 23 33.92 -9.74 22.38
CA ALA A 23 34.07 -10.82 23.35
C ALA A 23 33.13 -10.64 24.55
N ARG A 24 32.91 -9.39 25.01
CA ARG A 24 31.94 -9.04 26.06
C ARG A 24 30.49 -9.15 25.58
N GLN A 25 30.20 -8.88 24.31
CA GLN A 25 28.89 -9.19 23.69
C GLN A 25 28.66 -10.70 23.57
N ARG A 26 29.69 -11.48 23.26
CA ARG A 26 29.63 -12.95 23.25
C ARG A 26 29.57 -13.57 24.66
N ARG A 27 30.14 -12.92 25.69
CA ARG A 27 30.18 -13.38 27.10
C ARG A 27 29.10 -12.78 28.00
N ARG A 28 28.39 -11.72 27.60
CA ARG A 28 27.16 -11.31 28.25
C ARG A 28 26.20 -12.49 28.08
N GLY A 29 25.95 -13.18 29.18
CA GLY A 29 25.03 -14.30 29.24
C GLY A 29 23.72 -13.96 28.53
N ARG A 30 23.19 -14.98 27.85
CA ARG A 30 21.95 -14.96 27.08
C ARG A 30 20.85 -14.21 27.87
N PRO A 31 20.28 -13.11 27.36
CA PRO A 31 19.06 -12.57 27.93
C PRO A 31 18.00 -13.68 27.91
N PRO A 32 17.26 -13.96 28.99
CA PRO A 32 16.41 -15.14 29.10
C PRO A 32 15.21 -15.23 28.14
N SER A 33 15.05 -14.33 27.16
CA SER A 33 13.83 -14.24 26.35
C SER A 33 14.05 -13.80 24.89
N MET A 34 15.17 -14.18 24.25
CA MET A 34 15.34 -13.93 22.81
C MET A 34 14.75 -15.07 21.98
N ALA A 35 13.66 -14.79 21.27
CA ALA A 35 13.06 -15.72 20.32
C ALA A 35 13.98 -15.91 19.11
N ARG A 36 14.21 -17.17 18.73
CA ARG A 36 15.09 -17.51 17.60
C ARG A 36 14.33 -17.42 16.30
N VAL A 37 14.88 -16.66 15.35
CA VAL A 37 14.17 -16.23 14.16
C VAL A 37 14.82 -16.74 12.88
N ALA A 38 14.04 -17.38 12.02
CA ALA A 38 14.39 -17.62 10.62
C ALA A 38 13.87 -16.48 9.75
N ILE A 39 14.72 -15.96 8.86
CA ILE A 39 14.34 -14.92 7.90
C ILE A 39 14.18 -15.55 6.51
N PHE A 40 12.98 -15.46 5.95
CA PHE A 40 12.70 -15.85 4.57
C PHE A 40 12.94 -14.67 3.64
N GLY A 41 13.86 -14.82 2.69
CA GLY A 41 14.32 -13.76 1.80
C GLY A 41 15.66 -13.20 2.25
N ALA A 42 16.74 -13.68 1.63
CA ALA A 42 18.11 -13.23 1.78
C ALA A 42 18.41 -12.06 0.82
N GLY A 43 17.47 -11.12 0.68
CA GLY A 43 17.60 -9.89 -0.10
C GLY A 43 17.79 -8.66 0.79
N ASP A 44 17.64 -7.46 0.21
CA ASP A 44 17.85 -6.19 0.91
C ASP A 44 16.96 -6.04 2.16
N ALA A 45 15.67 -6.35 2.03
CA ALA A 45 14.72 -6.28 3.15
C ALA A 45 15.13 -7.22 4.30
N GLY A 46 15.54 -8.45 3.98
CA GLY A 46 16.03 -9.41 4.98
C GLY A 46 17.33 -8.95 5.65
N ALA A 47 18.27 -8.40 4.88
CA ALA A 47 19.52 -7.84 5.40
C ALA A 47 19.27 -6.65 6.34
N MET A 48 18.33 -5.76 5.98
CA MET A 48 17.92 -4.62 6.81
C MET A 48 17.32 -5.08 8.14
N ILE A 49 16.40 -6.05 8.13
CA ILE A 49 15.79 -6.59 9.35
C ILE A 49 16.83 -7.23 10.27
N VAL A 50 17.75 -8.02 9.72
CA VAL A 50 18.81 -8.65 10.53
C VAL A 50 19.71 -7.61 11.16
N ARG A 51 20.11 -6.59 10.40
CA ARG A 51 20.92 -5.48 10.91
C ARG A 51 20.19 -4.74 12.04
N GLU A 52 18.90 -4.46 11.88
CA GLU A 52 18.08 -3.80 12.90
C GLU A 52 17.96 -4.64 14.18
N MET A 53 17.74 -5.96 14.06
CA MET A 53 17.73 -6.88 15.21
C MET A 53 19.06 -6.91 15.95
N GLN A 54 20.18 -6.93 15.22
CA GLN A 54 21.52 -6.93 15.80
C GLN A 54 21.87 -5.60 16.48
N GLN A 55 21.39 -4.48 15.93
CA GLN A 55 21.58 -3.15 16.50
C GLN A 55 20.67 -2.90 17.72
N ASN A 56 19.54 -3.60 17.80
CA ASN A 56 18.55 -3.43 18.87
C ASN A 56 18.22 -4.75 19.60
N PRO A 57 19.15 -5.30 20.42
CA PRO A 57 18.94 -6.54 21.17
C PRO A 57 17.70 -6.53 22.09
N GLN A 58 17.25 -5.35 22.53
CA GLN A 58 16.05 -5.16 23.34
C GLN A 58 14.75 -5.65 22.66
N LEU A 59 14.77 -5.85 21.35
CA LEU A 59 13.64 -6.40 20.59
C LEU A 59 13.37 -7.88 20.91
N GLY A 60 14.30 -8.57 21.56
CA GLY A 60 14.11 -9.98 21.93
C GLY A 60 14.09 -10.93 20.74
N LEU A 61 14.67 -10.56 19.60
CA LEU A 61 14.71 -11.37 18.38
C LEU A 61 16.16 -11.70 18.01
N GLU A 62 16.49 -12.99 17.92
CA GLU A 62 17.81 -13.47 17.50
C GLU A 62 17.71 -14.06 16.08
N PRO A 63 18.23 -13.40 15.03
CA PRO A 63 18.25 -13.96 13.69
C PRO A 63 19.30 -15.09 13.61
N VAL A 64 18.85 -16.32 13.35
CA VAL A 64 19.72 -17.51 13.39
C VAL A 64 20.08 -18.05 12.01
N ILE A 65 19.16 -17.96 11.05
CA ILE A 65 19.35 -18.42 9.67
C ILE A 65 18.55 -17.58 8.69
N PHE A 66 18.99 -17.58 7.44
CA PHE A 66 18.22 -17.20 6.28
C PHE A 66 17.76 -18.43 5.50
N LEU A 67 16.56 -18.34 4.92
CA LEU A 67 16.03 -19.26 3.92
C LEU A 67 15.67 -18.44 2.67
N ASP A 68 16.17 -18.84 1.51
CA ASP A 68 15.91 -18.15 0.24
C ASP A 68 15.87 -19.19 -0.88
N ASP A 69 14.87 -19.13 -1.75
CA ASP A 69 14.71 -20.10 -2.84
C ASP A 69 15.74 -19.89 -3.96
N ASP A 70 16.47 -18.76 -3.98
CA ASP A 70 17.58 -18.53 -4.89
C ASP A 70 18.83 -19.32 -4.45
N GLU A 71 19.07 -20.45 -5.13
CA GLU A 71 20.21 -21.34 -4.88
C GLU A 71 21.56 -20.61 -4.91
N ARG A 72 21.68 -19.52 -5.67
CA ARG A 72 22.93 -18.74 -5.75
C ARG A 72 23.31 -18.09 -4.43
N LYS A 73 22.34 -17.92 -3.52
CA LYS A 73 22.56 -17.33 -2.19
C LYS A 73 22.86 -18.37 -1.12
N HIS A 74 22.66 -19.65 -1.39
CA HIS A 74 22.86 -20.71 -0.41
C HIS A 74 24.32 -20.76 0.06
N TRP A 75 24.53 -21.13 1.32
CA TRP A 75 25.84 -21.22 1.97
C TRP A 75 26.62 -19.90 2.06
N THR A 76 26.00 -18.78 1.71
CA THR A 76 26.53 -17.44 1.97
C THR A 76 26.17 -16.97 3.38
N ARG A 77 26.75 -15.84 3.79
CA ARG A 77 26.44 -15.17 5.06
C ARG A 77 26.07 -13.72 4.81
N ILE A 78 24.91 -13.31 5.35
CA ILE A 78 24.44 -11.93 5.32
C ILE A 78 24.46 -11.41 6.76
N HIS A 79 25.22 -10.34 7.02
CA HIS A 79 25.42 -9.81 8.38
C HIS A 79 25.80 -10.89 9.42
N GLY A 80 26.59 -11.89 8.99
CA GLY A 80 27.05 -13.00 9.84
C GLY A 80 26.04 -14.13 10.05
N VAL A 81 24.82 -14.02 9.52
CA VAL A 81 23.77 -15.05 9.57
C VAL A 81 23.85 -15.92 8.31
N PRO A 82 23.90 -17.26 8.42
CA PRO A 82 24.04 -18.15 7.26
C PRO A 82 22.73 -18.31 6.48
N VAL A 83 22.83 -18.43 5.17
CA VAL A 83 21.72 -18.86 4.28
C VAL A 83 21.81 -20.38 4.12
N VAL A 84 20.85 -21.13 4.65
CA VAL A 84 20.98 -22.60 4.83
C VAL A 84 20.20 -23.44 3.82
N GLY A 85 19.47 -22.80 2.90
CA GLY A 85 18.67 -23.46 1.86
C GLY A 85 17.43 -22.63 1.51
N GLY A 86 16.49 -23.25 0.80
CA GLY A 86 15.20 -22.67 0.46
C GLY A 86 14.07 -23.10 1.38
N ARG A 87 12.83 -22.93 0.91
CA ARG A 87 11.60 -23.27 1.64
C ARG A 87 11.46 -24.76 2.00
N GLU A 88 12.21 -25.65 1.34
CA GLU A 88 12.24 -27.08 1.65
C GLU A 88 12.86 -27.37 3.02
N ARG A 89 13.74 -26.49 3.51
CA ARG A 89 14.45 -26.67 4.78
C ARG A 89 13.73 -26.08 6.00
N ILE A 90 12.48 -25.65 5.87
CA ILE A 90 11.73 -25.02 6.98
C ILE A 90 11.58 -25.96 8.18
N ARG A 91 11.37 -27.25 7.93
CA ARG A 91 11.24 -28.25 8.99
C ARG A 91 12.58 -28.47 9.70
N ASP A 92 13.65 -28.61 8.93
CA ASP A 92 15.01 -28.78 9.44
C ASP A 92 15.45 -27.54 10.22
N ALA A 93 15.09 -26.35 9.74
CA ALA A 93 15.29 -25.08 10.41
C ALA A 93 14.68 -25.06 11.82
N ALA A 94 13.42 -25.47 11.96
CA ALA A 94 12.75 -25.54 13.25
C ALA A 94 13.46 -26.49 14.23
N GLN A 95 13.90 -27.66 13.77
CA GLN A 95 14.47 -28.70 14.63
C GLN A 95 15.95 -28.48 14.95
N ILE A 96 16.79 -28.26 13.93
CA ILE A 96 18.25 -28.16 14.07
C ILE A 96 18.64 -26.82 14.69
N TYR A 97 18.05 -25.73 14.20
CA TYR A 97 18.41 -24.38 14.62
C TYR A 97 17.54 -23.85 15.76
N ARG A 98 16.56 -24.65 16.22
CA ARG A 98 15.60 -24.30 17.28
C ARG A 98 14.89 -22.98 16.99
N VAL A 99 14.42 -22.82 15.75
CA VAL A 99 13.68 -21.62 15.34
C VAL A 99 12.31 -21.64 15.98
N GLU A 100 11.89 -20.51 16.53
CA GLU A 100 10.57 -20.31 17.16
C GLU A 100 9.67 -19.43 16.28
N GLN A 101 10.26 -18.51 15.54
CA GLN A 101 9.53 -17.56 14.68
C GLN A 101 10.13 -17.48 13.28
N ALA A 102 9.27 -17.36 12.28
CA ALA A 102 9.58 -17.06 10.90
C ALA A 102 9.24 -15.60 10.57
N ILE A 103 10.12 -14.91 9.86
CA ILE A 103 9.82 -13.60 9.27
C ILE A 103 9.92 -13.70 7.75
N ILE A 104 8.83 -13.36 7.07
CA ILE A 104 8.80 -13.23 5.61
C ILE A 104 9.29 -11.82 5.25
N ALA A 105 10.55 -11.72 4.85
CA ALA A 105 11.23 -10.51 4.43
C ALA A 105 11.29 -10.38 2.90
N MET A 106 10.16 -10.66 2.24
CA MET A 106 10.01 -10.63 0.79
C MET A 106 8.87 -9.69 0.39
N PRO A 107 9.07 -8.37 0.39
CA PRO A 107 8.00 -7.39 0.15
C PRO A 107 7.41 -7.45 -1.27
N THR A 108 8.13 -8.05 -2.21
CA THR A 108 7.72 -8.27 -3.61
C THR A 108 7.18 -9.68 -3.88
N ALA A 109 7.14 -10.56 -2.87
CA ALA A 109 6.63 -11.91 -3.05
C ALA A 109 5.12 -11.90 -3.38
N SER A 110 4.72 -12.77 -4.31
CA SER A 110 3.32 -12.97 -4.63
C SER A 110 2.57 -13.61 -3.45
N GLY A 111 1.27 -13.35 -3.36
CA GLY A 111 0.41 -13.93 -2.32
C GLY A 111 0.40 -15.47 -2.33
N LYS A 112 0.63 -16.09 -3.50
CA LYS A 112 0.80 -17.55 -3.62
C LYS A 112 2.03 -18.04 -2.85
N ALA A 113 3.16 -17.36 -2.99
CA ALA A 113 4.39 -17.72 -2.28
C ALA A 113 4.23 -17.54 -0.77
N ILE A 114 3.63 -16.43 -0.32
CA ILE A 114 3.36 -16.16 1.10
C ILE A 114 2.45 -17.25 1.69
N ARG A 115 1.38 -17.63 0.98
CA ARG A 115 0.45 -18.70 1.39
C ARG A 115 1.15 -20.04 1.54
N GLU A 116 2.04 -20.38 0.63
CA GLU A 116 2.81 -21.62 0.69
C GLU A 116 3.78 -21.63 1.87
N LEU A 117 4.51 -20.53 2.09
CA LEU A 117 5.39 -20.37 3.24
C LEU A 117 4.63 -20.45 4.56
N MET A 118 3.47 -19.81 4.67
CA MET A 118 2.63 -19.93 5.86
C MET A 118 2.21 -21.39 6.11
N ARG A 119 1.83 -22.13 5.06
CA ARG A 119 1.45 -23.55 5.19
C ARG A 119 2.61 -24.38 5.74
N LEU A 120 3.81 -24.18 5.20
CA LEU A 120 5.03 -24.89 5.63
C LEU A 120 5.44 -24.50 7.06
N CYS A 121 5.40 -23.21 7.40
CA CYS A 121 5.72 -22.72 8.75
C CYS A 121 4.72 -23.24 9.79
N ARG A 122 3.41 -23.25 9.48
CA ARG A 122 2.38 -23.83 10.37
C ARG A 122 2.61 -25.33 10.58
N ALA A 123 2.94 -26.08 9.54
CA ALA A 123 3.27 -27.51 9.65
C ALA A 123 4.53 -27.75 10.53
N ALA A 124 5.42 -26.76 10.63
CA ALA A 124 6.60 -26.77 11.49
C ALA A 124 6.37 -26.10 12.87
N ASN A 125 5.13 -25.72 13.19
CA ASN A 125 4.74 -25.03 14.43
C ASN A 125 5.50 -23.71 14.68
N LEU A 126 5.78 -22.96 13.61
CA LEU A 126 6.46 -21.66 13.68
C LEU A 126 5.45 -20.51 13.65
N ALA A 127 5.63 -19.54 14.55
CA ALA A 127 4.91 -18.27 14.46
C ALA A 127 5.41 -17.46 13.26
N VAL A 128 4.52 -16.90 12.44
CA VAL A 128 4.89 -16.20 11.20
C VAL A 128 4.57 -14.71 11.30
N LYS A 129 5.56 -13.87 11.06
CA LYS A 129 5.40 -12.44 10.80
C LYS A 129 5.86 -12.12 9.38
N THR A 130 5.40 -11.00 8.83
CA THR A 130 5.80 -10.52 7.51
C THR A 130 6.12 -9.05 7.54
N VAL A 131 6.97 -8.64 6.60
CA VAL A 131 7.13 -7.24 6.21
C VAL A 131 5.95 -6.81 5.35
N PRO A 132 5.47 -5.56 5.47
CA PRO A 132 4.52 -4.96 4.54
C PRO A 132 4.96 -5.06 3.06
N GLY A 133 4.01 -4.91 2.13
CA GLY A 133 4.30 -4.99 0.70
C GLY A 133 5.17 -3.83 0.24
N VAL A 134 5.82 -3.95 -0.92
CA VAL A 134 6.68 -2.87 -1.46
C VAL A 134 5.93 -1.52 -1.55
N PHE A 135 4.64 -1.55 -1.88
CA PHE A 135 3.80 -0.36 -1.96
C PHE A 135 3.36 0.20 -0.59
N GLU A 136 3.49 -0.60 0.47
CA GLU A 136 3.22 -0.20 1.87
C GLU A 136 4.48 0.28 2.60
N ILE A 137 5.68 0.01 2.07
CA ILE A 137 6.94 0.48 2.65
C ILE A 137 7.20 1.90 2.13
N LEU A 138 6.70 2.89 2.88
CA LEU A 138 6.59 4.28 2.41
C LEU A 138 7.91 5.10 2.52
N GLU A 139 8.98 4.56 3.12
CA GLU A 139 10.19 5.33 3.47
C GLU A 139 11.52 4.67 3.04
N GLY A 140 11.49 3.57 2.28
CA GLY A 140 12.71 2.84 1.91
C GLY A 140 13.48 2.21 3.09
N SER A 141 13.07 2.46 4.34
CA SER A 141 13.55 1.80 5.55
C SER A 141 12.52 0.79 6.05
N VAL A 142 12.91 -0.49 6.09
CA VAL A 142 12.17 -1.55 6.80
C VAL A 142 12.68 -1.60 8.23
N THR A 143 11.81 -1.30 9.20
CA THR A 143 12.15 -1.40 10.63
C THR A 143 11.49 -2.63 11.26
N VAL A 144 12.07 -3.16 12.34
CA VAL A 144 11.51 -4.32 13.04
C VAL A 144 10.14 -4.01 13.65
N ASN A 145 9.86 -2.74 13.98
CA ASN A 145 8.56 -2.30 14.48
C ASN A 145 7.43 -2.41 13.45
N GLN A 146 7.75 -2.52 12.16
CA GLN A 146 6.77 -2.73 11.10
C GLN A 146 6.40 -4.21 10.91
N LEU A 147 7.07 -5.13 11.60
CA LEU A 147 6.74 -6.55 11.52
C LEU A 147 5.35 -6.81 12.10
N ARG A 148 4.46 -7.33 11.27
CA ARG A 148 3.08 -7.67 11.66
C ARG A 148 2.77 -9.13 11.36
N PRO A 149 1.74 -9.72 11.99
CA PRO A 149 1.17 -10.97 11.52
C PRO A 149 0.78 -10.87 10.04
N VAL A 150 0.77 -12.01 9.36
CA VAL A 150 0.30 -12.08 7.98
C VAL A 150 -1.20 -11.76 7.96
N ASP A 151 -1.61 -10.81 7.14
CA ASP A 151 -3.00 -10.43 6.92
C ASP A 151 -3.47 -10.88 5.53
N ILE A 152 -4.77 -10.77 5.26
CA ILE A 152 -5.37 -11.20 4.01
C ILE A 152 -4.80 -10.45 2.82
N GLU A 153 -4.45 -9.17 2.99
CA GLU A 153 -3.83 -8.33 1.97
C GLU A 153 -2.53 -8.96 1.44
N ASP A 154 -1.77 -9.64 2.31
CA ASP A 154 -0.51 -10.30 1.93
C ASP A 154 -0.75 -11.51 1.04
N LEU A 155 -1.83 -12.26 1.29
CA LEU A 155 -2.20 -13.45 0.53
C LEU A 155 -2.79 -13.14 -0.85
N LEU A 156 -3.21 -11.89 -1.05
CA LEU A 156 -3.80 -11.39 -2.28
C LEU A 156 -2.84 -10.48 -3.04
N ARG A 157 -1.60 -10.32 -2.57
CA ARG A 157 -0.56 -9.57 -3.27
C ARG A 157 -0.33 -10.14 -4.66
N ARG A 158 -0.20 -9.21 -5.59
CA ARG A 158 0.20 -9.47 -6.96
C ARG A 158 1.69 -9.22 -7.13
N GLU A 159 2.21 -9.68 -8.25
CA GLU A 159 3.55 -9.29 -8.65
C GLU A 159 3.56 -7.79 -8.97
N PRO A 160 4.47 -7.00 -8.37
CA PRO A 160 4.52 -5.57 -8.61
C PRO A 160 4.74 -5.23 -10.08
N VAL A 161 3.95 -4.30 -10.61
CA VAL A 161 4.21 -3.70 -11.92
C VAL A 161 5.31 -2.65 -11.77
N LYS A 162 6.29 -2.65 -12.68
CA LYS A 162 7.30 -1.58 -12.75
C LYS A 162 6.61 -0.28 -13.15
N THR A 163 6.69 0.72 -12.29
CA THR A 163 6.17 2.08 -12.54
C THR A 163 7.34 3.05 -12.65
N ASP A 164 7.18 4.07 -13.49
CA ASP A 164 8.18 5.12 -13.68
C ASP A 164 7.94 6.25 -12.68
N ILE A 165 8.67 6.17 -11.57
CA ILE A 165 8.63 7.16 -10.48
C ILE A 165 9.06 8.55 -10.98
N THR A 166 9.92 8.62 -12.00
CA THR A 166 10.45 9.89 -12.53
C THR A 166 9.38 10.67 -13.27
N GLU A 167 8.58 9.98 -14.10
CA GLU A 167 7.47 10.60 -14.81
C GLU A 167 6.41 11.11 -13.82
N VAL A 168 6.07 10.31 -12.80
CA VAL A 168 5.08 10.71 -11.78
C VAL A 168 5.58 11.92 -11.00
N ALA A 169 6.87 11.95 -10.64
CA ALA A 169 7.47 13.11 -9.99
C ALA A 169 7.41 14.35 -10.89
N GLY A 170 7.68 14.21 -12.19
CA GLY A 170 7.57 15.33 -13.16
C GLY A 170 6.16 15.91 -13.27
N LEU A 171 5.12 15.09 -13.13
CA LEU A 171 3.72 15.53 -13.16
C LEU A 171 3.30 16.28 -11.89
N LEU A 172 3.88 15.95 -10.72
CA LEU A 172 3.38 16.39 -9.41
C LEU A 172 4.27 17.43 -8.73
N LYS A 173 5.58 17.40 -8.99
CA LYS A 173 6.56 18.27 -8.33
C LYS A 173 6.28 19.73 -8.64
N ASP A 174 6.33 20.56 -7.60
CA ASP A 174 6.07 22.00 -7.66
C ASP A 174 4.67 22.38 -8.22
N LYS A 175 3.76 21.40 -8.36
CA LYS A 175 2.39 21.63 -8.82
C LYS A 175 1.43 21.86 -7.67
N ARG A 176 0.36 22.59 -7.97
CA ARG A 176 -0.83 22.69 -7.12
C ARG A 176 -1.77 21.54 -7.44
N VAL A 177 -1.95 20.61 -6.51
CA VAL A 177 -2.72 19.38 -6.73
C VAL A 177 -3.98 19.39 -5.87
N LEU A 178 -5.14 19.15 -6.48
CA LEU A 178 -6.42 19.02 -5.79
C LEU A 178 -6.90 17.57 -5.82
N VAL A 179 -7.20 17.01 -4.65
CA VAL A 179 -7.84 15.69 -4.51
C VAL A 179 -9.25 15.89 -3.97
N THR A 180 -10.27 15.54 -4.76
CA THR A 180 -11.65 15.49 -4.25
C THR A 180 -11.96 14.10 -3.69
N GLY A 181 -12.84 14.03 -2.70
CA GLY A 181 -13.08 12.78 -1.98
C GLY A 181 -11.85 12.40 -1.14
N ALA A 182 -11.07 13.39 -0.72
CA ALA A 182 -9.77 13.19 -0.08
C ALA A 182 -9.86 12.34 1.19
N GLY A 183 -10.97 12.39 1.93
CA GLY A 183 -11.19 11.55 3.12
C GLY A 183 -11.60 10.08 2.84
N GLY A 184 -11.75 9.69 1.58
CA GLY A 184 -12.11 8.32 1.18
C GLY A 184 -10.91 7.36 1.16
N SER A 185 -11.16 6.05 0.97
CA SER A 185 -10.08 5.05 0.92
C SER A 185 -9.05 5.34 -0.18
N ILE A 186 -9.50 5.69 -1.39
CA ILE A 186 -8.61 6.02 -2.52
C ILE A 186 -8.07 7.45 -2.40
N GLY A 187 -8.92 8.40 -1.96
CA GLY A 187 -8.52 9.79 -1.78
C GLY A 187 -7.40 9.99 -0.75
N ASN A 188 -7.47 9.28 0.38
CA ASN A 188 -6.42 9.34 1.42
C ASN A 188 -5.09 8.83 0.86
N GLU A 189 -5.13 7.71 0.15
CA GLU A 189 -3.91 7.13 -0.42
C GLU A 189 -3.33 7.99 -1.55
N LEU A 190 -4.19 8.60 -2.39
CA LEU A 190 -3.76 9.63 -3.34
C LEU A 190 -3.01 10.75 -2.62
N CYS A 191 -3.57 11.28 -1.53
CA CYS A 191 -2.92 12.33 -0.75
C CYS A 191 -1.54 11.88 -0.22
N ARG A 192 -1.43 10.64 0.30
CA ARG A 192 -0.15 10.09 0.80
C ARG A 192 0.90 9.96 -0.29
N GLN A 193 0.54 9.44 -1.46
CA GLN A 193 1.50 9.21 -2.52
C GLN A 193 1.89 10.53 -3.19
N ILE A 194 0.92 11.43 -3.44
CA ILE A 194 1.18 12.76 -3.99
C ILE A 194 2.11 13.58 -3.09
N ALA A 195 1.94 13.49 -1.76
CA ALA A 195 2.79 14.20 -0.80
C ALA A 195 4.29 13.88 -0.90
N ARG A 196 4.66 12.71 -1.46
CA ARG A 196 6.07 12.26 -1.61
C ARG A 196 6.77 12.84 -2.84
N HIS A 197 6.00 13.47 -3.73
CA HIS A 197 6.51 14.03 -4.97
C HIS A 197 6.71 15.55 -4.90
N ASP A 198 6.78 16.10 -3.68
CA ASP A 198 7.04 17.53 -3.41
C ASP A 198 6.15 18.49 -4.21
N PRO A 199 4.80 18.38 -4.13
CA PRO A 199 3.93 19.35 -4.75
C PRO A 199 4.03 20.70 -4.03
N ALA A 200 3.84 21.80 -4.77
CA ALA A 200 3.85 23.15 -4.19
C ALA A 200 2.65 23.39 -3.24
N MET A 201 1.53 22.68 -3.46
CA MET A 201 0.37 22.70 -2.58
C MET A 201 -0.47 21.44 -2.80
N LEU A 202 -0.88 20.78 -1.73
CA LEU A 202 -1.88 19.71 -1.77
C LEU A 202 -3.21 20.18 -1.15
N VAL A 203 -4.26 20.24 -1.97
CA VAL A 203 -5.62 20.62 -1.54
C VAL A 203 -6.46 19.36 -1.36
N LEU A 204 -6.92 19.14 -0.13
CA LEU A 204 -7.77 18.01 0.26
C LEU A 204 -9.22 18.47 0.34
N LEU A 205 -10.05 18.07 -0.63
CA LEU A 205 -11.46 18.43 -0.69
C LEU A 205 -12.36 17.24 -0.40
N GLY A 206 -13.34 17.41 0.48
CA GLY A 206 -14.37 16.39 0.74
C GLY A 206 -15.48 16.88 1.66
N HIS A 207 -16.59 16.14 1.71
CA HIS A 207 -17.74 16.47 2.56
C HIS A 207 -17.57 15.96 4.00
N GLY A 208 -16.83 14.86 4.21
CA GLY A 208 -16.69 14.21 5.51
C GLY A 208 -15.61 14.85 6.38
N GLU A 209 -16.01 15.75 7.27
CA GLU A 209 -15.13 16.49 8.20
C GLU A 209 -14.15 15.57 8.95
N ASN A 210 -14.65 14.56 9.67
CA ASN A 210 -13.81 13.65 10.45
C ASN A 210 -12.76 12.95 9.58
N SER A 211 -13.15 12.52 8.38
CA SER A 211 -12.22 11.81 7.49
C SER A 211 -11.11 12.74 6.99
N LEU A 212 -11.44 13.99 6.70
CA LEU A 212 -10.45 15.01 6.33
C LEU A 212 -9.55 15.36 7.50
N PHE A 213 -10.10 15.53 8.71
CA PHE A 213 -9.32 15.84 9.92
C PHE A 213 -8.20 14.82 10.16
N TYR A 214 -8.52 13.52 10.10
CA TYR A 214 -7.51 12.48 10.29
C TYR A 214 -6.43 12.51 9.19
N MET A 215 -6.82 12.71 7.93
CA MET A 215 -5.86 12.80 6.83
C MET A 215 -4.94 14.02 6.97
N THR A 216 -5.49 15.18 7.36
CA THR A 216 -4.71 16.39 7.61
C THR A 216 -3.72 16.20 8.76
N LYS A 217 -4.15 15.59 9.87
CA LYS A 217 -3.23 15.24 10.96
C LYS A 217 -2.13 14.30 10.50
N GLU A 218 -2.47 13.28 9.71
CA GLU A 218 -1.48 12.34 9.18
C GLU A 218 -0.42 13.06 8.33
N LEU A 219 -0.83 13.95 7.41
CA LEU A 219 0.10 14.76 6.62
C LEU A 219 0.96 15.69 7.48
N HIS A 220 0.39 16.30 8.52
CA HIS A 220 1.14 17.17 9.41
C HIS A 220 2.28 16.45 10.14
N TYR A 221 2.08 15.18 10.52
CA TYR A 221 3.12 14.37 11.16
C TYR A 221 4.12 13.79 10.18
N THR A 222 3.66 13.34 9.00
CA THR A 222 4.51 12.62 8.04
C THR A 222 5.24 13.54 7.07
N HIS A 223 4.65 14.70 6.75
CA HIS A 223 5.18 15.67 5.78
C HIS A 223 5.04 17.11 6.35
N PRO A 224 5.73 17.45 7.45
CA PRO A 224 5.54 18.73 8.16
C PRO A 224 5.86 19.96 7.31
N HIS A 225 6.69 19.81 6.27
CA HIS A 225 7.08 20.89 5.35
C HIS A 225 6.14 21.04 4.16
N LEU A 226 5.23 20.09 3.93
CA LEU A 226 4.29 20.14 2.82
C LEU A 226 3.21 21.19 3.06
N ALA A 227 3.13 22.17 2.15
CA ALA A 227 2.00 23.07 2.10
C ALA A 227 0.73 22.29 1.71
N HIS A 228 -0.26 22.26 2.60
CA HIS A 228 -1.52 21.57 2.36
C HIS A 228 -2.70 22.39 2.91
N LYS A 229 -3.85 22.25 2.25
CA LYS A 229 -5.10 22.93 2.63
C LYS A 229 -6.26 21.96 2.63
N THR A 230 -7.03 21.96 3.71
CA THR A 230 -8.25 21.15 3.82
C THR A 230 -9.48 22.01 3.52
N VAL A 231 -10.35 21.50 2.67
CA VAL A 231 -11.59 22.16 2.24
C VAL A 231 -12.76 21.21 2.48
N VAL A 232 -13.60 21.56 3.46
CA VAL A 232 -14.90 20.90 3.62
C VAL A 232 -15.87 21.50 2.62
N ALA A 233 -16.28 20.69 1.64
CA ALA A 233 -17.21 21.08 0.58
C ALA A 233 -17.86 19.84 -0.06
N ASP A 234 -19.10 20.01 -0.51
CA ASP A 234 -19.80 19.03 -1.34
C ASP A 234 -19.53 19.36 -2.82
N ILE A 235 -19.28 18.34 -3.64
CA ILE A 235 -19.05 18.51 -5.08
C ILE A 235 -20.33 18.93 -5.85
N ARG A 236 -21.49 18.80 -5.21
CA ARG A 236 -22.79 19.25 -5.74
C ARG A 236 -22.94 20.78 -5.65
N ASP A 237 -22.21 21.45 -4.76
CA ASP A 237 -22.25 22.91 -4.61
C ASP A 237 -21.28 23.59 -5.59
N GLU A 238 -21.80 23.90 -6.79
CA GLU A 238 -21.01 24.52 -7.86
C GLU A 238 -20.45 25.89 -7.46
N ALA A 239 -21.20 26.72 -6.75
CA ALA A 239 -20.77 28.06 -6.35
C ALA A 239 -19.59 27.97 -5.37
N ARG A 240 -19.66 27.05 -4.41
CA ARG A 240 -18.56 26.78 -3.48
C ARG A 240 -17.34 26.23 -4.21
N LEU A 241 -17.52 25.27 -5.11
CA LEU A 241 -16.42 24.72 -5.90
C LEU A 241 -15.73 25.80 -6.74
N ARG A 242 -16.51 26.68 -7.38
CA ARG A 242 -15.99 27.79 -8.18
C ARG A 242 -15.11 28.71 -7.35
N ALA A 243 -15.54 29.08 -6.14
CA ALA A 243 -14.74 29.89 -5.22
C ALA A 243 -13.44 29.17 -4.79
N VAL A 244 -13.50 27.86 -4.56
CA VAL A 244 -12.33 27.05 -4.20
C VAL A 244 -11.33 26.99 -5.36
N LEU A 245 -11.76 26.66 -6.58
CA LEU A 245 -10.85 26.57 -7.72
C LEU A 245 -10.25 27.94 -8.10
N ALA A 246 -11.02 29.02 -7.99
CA ALA A 246 -10.51 30.37 -8.23
C ALA A 246 -9.43 30.78 -7.22
N ARG A 247 -9.58 30.38 -5.94
CA ARG A 247 -8.63 30.69 -4.87
C ARG A 247 -7.39 29.80 -4.93
N GLU A 248 -7.57 28.49 -5.04
CA GLU A 248 -6.48 27.52 -4.90
C GLU A 248 -5.71 27.31 -6.21
N ARG A 249 -6.34 27.58 -7.36
CA ARG A 249 -5.77 27.47 -8.72
C ARG A 249 -5.01 26.15 -8.95
N PRO A 250 -5.67 24.99 -8.84
CA PRO A 250 -5.00 23.71 -9.05
C PRO A 250 -4.56 23.56 -10.52
N GLN A 251 -3.42 22.91 -10.70
CA GLN A 251 -2.88 22.51 -12.01
C GLN A 251 -3.21 21.05 -12.32
N VAL A 252 -3.31 20.21 -11.28
CA VAL A 252 -3.65 18.79 -11.39
C VAL A 252 -4.84 18.48 -10.48
N VAL A 253 -5.82 17.74 -10.98
CA VAL A 253 -7.00 17.32 -10.21
C VAL A 253 -7.16 15.81 -10.26
N PHE A 254 -7.22 15.18 -9.09
CA PHE A 254 -7.64 13.78 -8.93
C PHE A 254 -9.07 13.74 -8.34
N HIS A 255 -10.01 13.21 -9.12
CA HIS A 255 -11.41 13.13 -8.74
C HIS A 255 -11.78 11.75 -8.21
N ALA A 256 -11.78 11.60 -6.88
CA ALA A 256 -12.12 10.35 -6.17
C ALA A 256 -13.44 10.42 -5.37
N ALA A 257 -14.18 11.54 -5.43
CA ALA A 257 -15.47 11.68 -4.77
C ALA A 257 -16.58 10.95 -5.55
N ALA A 258 -17.19 9.93 -4.95
CA ALA A 258 -18.34 9.21 -5.50
C ALA A 258 -19.04 8.37 -4.43
N HIS A 259 -20.32 8.08 -4.61
CA HIS A 259 -21.00 6.98 -3.95
C HIS A 259 -20.74 5.67 -4.70
N LYS A 260 -20.40 4.60 -3.95
CA LYS A 260 -19.93 3.32 -4.52
C LYS A 260 -20.76 2.09 -4.15
N HIS A 261 -21.62 2.19 -3.14
CA HIS A 261 -22.32 1.02 -2.60
C HIS A 261 -23.53 0.69 -3.47
N VAL A 262 -23.41 -0.36 -4.31
CA VAL A 262 -24.45 -0.73 -5.28
C VAL A 262 -25.83 -0.82 -4.64
N PRO A 263 -26.09 -1.62 -3.58
CA PRO A 263 -27.44 -1.74 -3.02
C PRO A 263 -28.00 -0.40 -2.55
N LEU A 264 -27.18 0.39 -1.84
CA LEU A 264 -27.60 1.72 -1.36
C LEU A 264 -27.95 2.66 -2.52
N MET A 265 -27.26 2.56 -3.65
CA MET A 265 -27.51 3.43 -4.82
C MET A 265 -28.65 2.93 -5.72
N GLU A 266 -29.05 1.66 -5.61
CA GLU A 266 -30.32 1.20 -6.19
C GLU A 266 -31.50 1.80 -5.40
N ASP A 267 -31.37 1.90 -4.08
CA ASP A 267 -32.41 2.48 -3.21
C ASP A 267 -32.41 4.03 -3.19
N ASN A 268 -31.30 4.67 -3.58
CA ASN A 268 -31.11 6.13 -3.51
C ASN A 268 -30.57 6.66 -4.85
N ILE A 269 -31.39 6.55 -5.88
CA ILE A 269 -31.03 6.85 -7.28
C ILE A 269 -30.70 8.35 -7.44
N GLU A 270 -31.45 9.23 -6.79
CA GLU A 270 -31.28 10.67 -6.85
C GLU A 270 -29.91 11.09 -6.33
N ASP A 271 -29.46 10.51 -5.21
CA ASP A 271 -28.11 10.75 -4.67
C ASP A 271 -27.03 10.16 -5.57
N ALA A 272 -27.25 8.97 -6.16
CA ALA A 272 -26.33 8.39 -7.13
C ALA A 272 -26.13 9.32 -8.33
N VAL A 273 -27.21 9.86 -8.90
CA VAL A 273 -27.17 10.77 -10.05
C VAL A 273 -26.58 12.13 -9.67
N THR A 274 -27.11 12.77 -8.63
CA THR A 274 -26.67 14.12 -8.25
C THR A 274 -25.21 14.14 -7.80
N ASN A 275 -24.75 13.14 -7.04
CA ASN A 275 -23.36 13.09 -6.60
C ASN A 275 -22.42 12.61 -7.71
N ASN A 276 -22.69 11.46 -8.34
CA ASN A 276 -21.72 10.86 -9.27
C ASN A 276 -21.77 11.50 -10.67
N VAL A 277 -22.92 12.03 -11.11
CA VAL A 277 -23.05 12.65 -12.43
C VAL A 277 -22.94 14.17 -12.33
N LEU A 278 -23.86 14.82 -11.62
CA LEU A 278 -23.85 16.29 -11.53
C LEU A 278 -22.63 16.81 -10.79
N GLY A 279 -22.27 16.18 -9.66
CA GLY A 279 -21.05 16.49 -8.91
C GLY A 279 -19.79 16.34 -9.76
N THR A 280 -19.63 15.24 -10.50
CA THR A 280 -18.52 15.10 -11.45
C THR A 280 -18.53 16.20 -12.50
N ARG A 281 -19.68 16.49 -13.10
CA ARG A 281 -19.82 17.55 -14.12
C ARG A 281 -19.39 18.92 -13.59
N ASN A 282 -19.78 19.27 -12.37
CA ASN A 282 -19.36 20.52 -11.74
C ASN A 282 -17.83 20.59 -11.62
N VAL A 283 -17.21 19.54 -11.07
CA VAL A 283 -15.75 19.51 -10.86
C VAL A 283 -15.01 19.57 -12.21
N VAL A 284 -15.44 18.77 -13.20
CA VAL A 284 -14.82 18.72 -14.54
C VAL A 284 -14.92 20.05 -15.26
N ASN A 285 -16.11 20.65 -15.32
CA ASN A 285 -16.33 21.91 -16.02
C ASN A 285 -15.56 23.06 -15.38
N LEU A 286 -15.58 23.14 -14.04
CA LEU A 286 -14.85 24.17 -13.31
C LEU A 286 -13.34 23.97 -13.40
N ALA A 287 -12.85 22.73 -13.43
CA ALA A 287 -11.44 22.43 -13.66
C ALA A 287 -10.98 22.91 -15.04
N ALA A 288 -11.73 22.57 -16.08
CA ALA A 288 -11.45 23.01 -17.45
C ALA A 288 -11.42 24.55 -17.56
N ALA A 289 -12.44 25.21 -17.02
CA ALA A 289 -12.57 26.67 -17.01
C ALA A 289 -11.47 27.37 -16.19
N SER A 290 -10.94 26.72 -15.16
CA SER A 290 -9.87 27.26 -14.31
C SER A 290 -8.46 27.01 -14.83
N GLY A 291 -8.33 26.41 -16.03
CA GLY A 291 -7.01 26.17 -16.63
C GLY A 291 -6.28 24.94 -16.08
N VAL A 292 -6.98 23.98 -15.46
CA VAL A 292 -6.37 22.73 -15.00
C VAL A 292 -5.68 22.05 -16.19
N GLU A 293 -4.43 21.64 -15.97
CA GLU A 293 -3.54 21.03 -16.96
C GLU A 293 -3.85 19.53 -17.09
N TYR A 294 -4.06 18.84 -15.97
CA TYR A 294 -4.30 17.40 -15.91
C TYR A 294 -5.48 17.06 -15.00
N PHE A 295 -6.38 16.20 -15.48
CA PHE A 295 -7.55 15.76 -14.74
C PHE A 295 -7.69 14.23 -14.80
N VAL A 296 -7.79 13.60 -13.63
CA VAL A 296 -7.92 12.14 -13.52
C VAL A 296 -9.18 11.78 -12.76
N LEU A 297 -10.11 11.11 -13.43
CA LEU A 297 -11.29 10.51 -12.83
C LEU A 297 -10.99 9.11 -12.32
N ILE A 298 -11.27 8.85 -11.04
CA ILE A 298 -11.31 7.49 -10.52
C ILE A 298 -12.63 6.83 -10.94
N SER A 299 -12.54 5.79 -11.76
CA SER A 299 -13.67 4.97 -12.24
C SER A 299 -13.58 3.54 -11.71
N THR A 300 -14.43 2.65 -12.23
CA THR A 300 -14.61 1.28 -11.73
C THR A 300 -14.92 0.32 -12.87
N ASP A 301 -14.53 -0.94 -12.70
CA ASP A 301 -14.97 -2.07 -13.53
C ASP A 301 -16.51 -2.12 -13.74
N LYS A 302 -17.31 -1.67 -12.78
CA LYS A 302 -18.78 -1.65 -12.85
C LYS A 302 -19.34 -0.63 -13.87
N ALA A 303 -18.49 0.25 -14.41
CA ALA A 303 -18.86 1.14 -15.51
C ALA A 303 -18.80 0.45 -16.88
N VAL A 304 -18.23 -0.76 -16.96
CA VAL A 304 -18.19 -1.59 -18.18
C VAL A 304 -19.51 -2.34 -18.31
N ASN A 305 -20.27 -2.08 -19.38
CA ASN A 305 -21.61 -2.67 -19.61
C ASN A 305 -22.47 -2.72 -18.33
N PRO A 306 -22.74 -1.55 -17.73
CA PRO A 306 -23.25 -1.46 -16.36
C PRO A 306 -24.64 -2.10 -16.23
N THR A 307 -24.81 -2.90 -15.18
CA THR A 307 -26.08 -3.54 -14.80
C THR A 307 -26.66 -2.98 -13.50
N SER A 308 -26.20 -1.81 -13.05
CA SER A 308 -26.59 -1.15 -11.80
C SER A 308 -26.61 0.36 -11.99
N VAL A 309 -27.44 1.07 -11.22
CA VAL A 309 -27.52 2.54 -11.23
C VAL A 309 -26.16 3.15 -10.90
N MET A 310 -25.45 2.60 -9.90
CA MET A 310 -24.10 3.05 -9.55
C MET A 310 -23.12 2.91 -10.74
N GLY A 311 -23.14 1.77 -11.42
CA GLY A 311 -22.31 1.55 -12.61
C GLY A 311 -22.65 2.51 -13.76
N VAL A 312 -23.93 2.75 -14.02
CA VAL A 312 -24.41 3.68 -15.05
C VAL A 312 -23.94 5.10 -14.74
N THR A 313 -24.12 5.59 -13.51
CA THR A 313 -23.71 6.95 -13.13
C THR A 313 -22.20 7.16 -13.29
N LYS A 314 -21.38 6.16 -12.96
CA LYS A 314 -19.92 6.20 -13.21
C LYS A 314 -19.58 6.17 -14.70
N ARG A 315 -20.33 5.42 -15.52
CA ARG A 315 -20.17 5.46 -16.97
C ARG A 315 -20.50 6.83 -17.56
N VAL A 316 -21.56 7.49 -17.09
CA VAL A 316 -21.87 8.86 -17.51
C VAL A 316 -20.78 9.85 -17.09
N ALA A 317 -20.23 9.71 -15.87
CA ALA A 317 -19.11 10.51 -15.40
C ALA A 317 -17.88 10.40 -16.33
N GLU A 318 -17.58 9.22 -16.86
CA GLU A 318 -16.51 9.05 -17.86
C GLU A 318 -16.81 9.82 -19.15
N LEU A 319 -18.05 9.76 -19.66
CA LEU A 319 -18.44 10.47 -20.88
C LEU A 319 -18.27 11.99 -20.73
N VAL A 320 -18.57 12.55 -19.56
CA VAL A 320 -18.35 13.97 -19.25
C VAL A 320 -16.86 14.35 -19.33
N VAL A 321 -16.00 13.50 -18.78
CA VAL A 321 -14.53 13.69 -18.85
C VAL A 321 -14.03 13.60 -20.28
N GLN A 322 -14.47 12.59 -21.03
CA GLN A 322 -14.07 12.39 -22.43
C GLN A 322 -14.50 13.55 -23.33
N GLU A 323 -15.71 14.07 -23.14
CA GLU A 323 -16.21 15.23 -23.87
C GLU A 323 -15.38 16.48 -23.55
N THR A 324 -15.08 16.71 -22.27
CA THR A 324 -14.22 17.83 -21.85
C THR A 324 -12.80 17.72 -22.41
N ALA A 325 -12.26 16.50 -22.49
CA ALA A 325 -10.96 16.25 -23.12
C ALA A 325 -10.95 16.67 -24.59
N LYS A 326 -11.99 16.33 -25.35
CA LYS A 326 -12.14 16.74 -26.76
C LYS A 326 -12.24 18.25 -26.91
N GLN A 327 -12.98 18.92 -26.02
CA GLN A 327 -13.18 20.37 -26.07
C GLN A 327 -11.92 21.15 -25.70
N THR A 328 -11.16 20.67 -24.72
CA THR A 328 -9.98 21.38 -24.19
C THR A 328 -8.67 20.99 -24.87
N GLY A 329 -8.61 19.80 -25.47
CA GLY A 329 -7.36 19.20 -25.95
C GLY A 329 -6.38 18.84 -24.83
N ARG A 330 -6.84 18.81 -23.57
CA ARG A 330 -5.99 18.55 -22.39
C ARG A 330 -6.15 17.11 -21.87
N PRO A 331 -5.18 16.59 -21.10
CA PRO A 331 -5.23 15.28 -20.43
C PRO A 331 -6.34 15.13 -19.38
N PHE A 332 -7.58 15.02 -19.85
CA PHE A 332 -8.75 14.63 -19.06
C PHE A 332 -8.99 13.15 -19.29
N VAL A 333 -8.66 12.34 -18.29
CA VAL A 333 -8.64 10.87 -18.41
C VAL A 333 -9.44 10.21 -17.29
N ALA A 334 -9.85 8.97 -17.52
CA ALA A 334 -10.45 8.13 -16.49
C ALA A 334 -9.65 6.84 -16.30
N VAL A 335 -9.57 6.35 -15.06
CA VAL A 335 -8.87 5.10 -14.74
C VAL A 335 -9.85 4.13 -14.09
N ARG A 336 -10.04 2.96 -14.72
CA ARG A 336 -10.89 1.87 -14.23
C ARG A 336 -10.05 0.83 -13.53
N PHE A 337 -10.52 0.41 -12.37
CA PHE A 337 -10.03 -0.78 -11.67
C PHE A 337 -11.16 -1.47 -10.92
N GLY A 338 -10.88 -2.72 -10.52
CA GLY A 338 -11.82 -3.56 -9.81
C GLY A 338 -11.87 -3.27 -8.31
N ASN A 339 -12.06 -4.32 -7.50
CA ASN A 339 -12.16 -4.16 -6.06
C ASN A 339 -10.79 -3.88 -5.46
N VAL A 340 -10.79 -3.06 -4.40
CA VAL A 340 -9.59 -2.71 -3.66
C VAL A 340 -9.70 -3.21 -2.23
N LEU A 341 -8.66 -3.91 -1.77
CA LEU A 341 -8.58 -4.54 -0.45
C LEU A 341 -8.55 -3.51 0.67
N GLY A 342 -9.17 -3.84 1.81
CA GLY A 342 -9.24 -2.95 2.96
C GLY A 342 -10.05 -1.66 2.74
N SER A 343 -10.72 -1.50 1.59
CA SER A 343 -11.54 -0.30 1.37
C SER A 343 -12.76 -0.29 2.30
N ARG A 344 -13.20 0.92 2.71
CA ARG A 344 -14.33 1.09 3.64
C ARG A 344 -15.58 0.36 3.14
N GLY A 345 -16.22 -0.41 4.01
CA GLY A 345 -17.43 -1.18 3.69
C GLY A 345 -17.23 -2.29 2.65
N SER A 346 -15.99 -2.78 2.48
CA SER A 346 -15.71 -3.92 1.58
C SER A 346 -16.07 -5.26 2.21
N VAL A 347 -16.16 -6.30 1.38
CA VAL A 347 -16.44 -7.68 1.82
C VAL A 347 -15.46 -8.18 2.88
N VAL A 348 -14.18 -7.79 2.79
CA VAL A 348 -13.15 -8.17 3.76
C VAL A 348 -13.48 -7.58 5.14
N THR A 349 -13.90 -6.32 5.20
CA THR A 349 -14.31 -5.67 6.46
C THR A 349 -15.53 -6.37 7.06
N VAL A 350 -16.52 -6.73 6.23
CA VAL A 350 -17.71 -7.45 6.68
C VAL A 350 -17.35 -8.83 7.24
N PHE A 351 -16.49 -9.58 6.56
CA PHE A 351 -16.03 -10.90 7.03
C PHE A 351 -15.25 -10.80 8.34
N LYS A 352 -14.31 -9.85 8.47
CA LYS A 352 -13.59 -9.59 9.72
C LYS A 352 -14.56 -9.30 10.87
N GLN A 353 -15.62 -8.51 10.63
CA GLN A 353 -16.65 -8.22 11.64
C GLN A 353 -17.52 -9.44 12.00
N GLN A 354 -17.90 -10.27 11.02
CA GLN A 354 -18.66 -11.50 11.25
C GLN A 354 -17.87 -12.49 12.11
N ILE A 355 -16.59 -12.70 11.76
CA ILE A 355 -15.68 -13.57 12.51
C ILE A 355 -15.48 -13.05 13.94
N ALA A 356 -15.24 -11.76 14.11
CA ALA A 356 -15.07 -11.15 15.44
C ALA A 356 -16.31 -11.29 16.34
N ARG A 357 -17.50 -11.42 15.75
CA ARG A 357 -18.76 -11.67 16.48
C ARG A 357 -19.03 -13.16 16.74
N GLY A 358 -18.14 -14.07 16.32
CA GLY A 358 -18.34 -15.52 16.40
C GLY A 358 -19.44 -16.04 15.46
N GLY A 359 -19.91 -15.23 14.52
CA GLY A 359 -21.01 -15.57 13.62
C GLY A 359 -20.55 -16.26 12.34
N PRO A 360 -21.47 -16.92 11.61
CA PRO A 360 -21.15 -17.50 10.32
C PRO A 360 -20.75 -16.41 9.32
N VAL A 361 -19.73 -16.69 8.49
CA VAL A 361 -19.33 -15.80 7.40
C VAL A 361 -20.28 -15.97 6.22
N THR A 362 -20.93 -14.89 5.79
CA THR A 362 -21.95 -14.96 4.73
C THR A 362 -21.35 -14.70 3.35
N VAL A 363 -21.32 -15.73 2.50
CA VAL A 363 -20.89 -15.61 1.09
C VAL A 363 -22.13 -15.60 0.21
N THR A 364 -22.21 -14.64 -0.73
CA THR A 364 -23.40 -14.46 -1.59
C THR A 364 -23.66 -15.65 -2.51
N HIS A 365 -22.61 -16.21 -3.12
CA HIS A 365 -22.70 -17.40 -3.97
C HIS A 365 -21.33 -18.11 -4.02
N PRO A 366 -21.26 -19.46 -3.98
CA PRO A 366 -19.99 -20.20 -3.94
C PRO A 366 -19.07 -19.92 -5.14
N GLU A 367 -19.65 -19.69 -6.30
CA GLU A 367 -18.91 -19.44 -7.55
C GLU A 367 -18.59 -17.95 -7.80
N VAL A 368 -18.96 -17.05 -6.88
CA VAL A 368 -18.72 -15.62 -7.11
C VAL A 368 -17.22 -15.31 -7.03
N GLN A 369 -16.71 -14.69 -8.10
CA GLN A 369 -15.31 -14.29 -8.22
C GLN A 369 -15.18 -12.79 -8.34
N ARG A 370 -14.10 -12.23 -7.78
CA ARG A 370 -13.77 -10.81 -7.88
C ARG A 370 -12.27 -10.62 -8.08
N TYR A 371 -11.93 -9.57 -8.81
CA TYR A 371 -10.56 -9.11 -8.94
C TYR A 371 -10.19 -8.20 -7.78
N PHE A 372 -8.97 -8.33 -7.26
CA PHE A 372 -8.49 -7.56 -6.12
C PHE A 372 -7.12 -6.96 -6.38
N MET A 373 -6.91 -5.81 -5.78
CA MET A 373 -5.65 -5.07 -5.75
C MET A 373 -5.54 -4.37 -4.40
N THR A 374 -4.33 -4.06 -3.93
CA THR A 374 -4.16 -3.24 -2.72
C THR A 374 -4.44 -1.77 -3.00
N ILE A 375 -4.80 -1.00 -1.97
CA ILE A 375 -5.03 0.46 -2.12
C ILE A 375 -3.76 1.17 -2.63
N PRO A 376 -2.56 0.93 -2.05
CA PRO A 376 -1.34 1.59 -2.53
C PRO A 376 -1.00 1.25 -3.98
N GLU A 377 -1.13 -0.02 -4.38
CA GLU A 377 -0.91 -0.46 -5.77
C GLU A 377 -1.87 0.21 -6.76
N ALA A 378 -3.17 0.29 -6.42
CA ALA A 378 -4.17 0.92 -7.26
C ALA A 378 -3.87 2.41 -7.48
N VAL A 379 -3.52 3.13 -6.42
CA VAL A 379 -3.19 4.55 -6.52
C VAL A 379 -1.90 4.76 -7.31
N GLN A 380 -0.88 3.93 -7.12
CA GLN A 380 0.36 4.07 -7.87
C GLN A 380 0.16 3.88 -9.38
N LEU A 381 -0.67 2.90 -9.77
CA LEU A 381 -1.04 2.71 -11.17
C LEU A 381 -1.95 3.83 -11.71
N VAL A 382 -2.78 4.45 -10.87
CA VAL A 382 -3.55 5.65 -11.23
C VAL A 382 -2.61 6.83 -11.51
N LEU A 383 -1.60 7.05 -10.66
CA LEU A 383 -0.60 8.09 -10.85
C LEU A 383 0.20 7.85 -12.14
N GLN A 384 0.57 6.60 -12.42
CA GLN A 384 1.22 6.24 -13.69
C GLN A 384 0.31 6.47 -14.89
N ALA A 385 -0.98 6.10 -14.82
CA ALA A 385 -1.91 6.34 -15.92
C ALA A 385 -2.08 7.84 -16.22
N ALA A 386 -1.94 8.69 -15.20
CA ALA A 386 -1.97 10.14 -15.36
C ALA A 386 -0.79 10.68 -16.18
N THR A 387 0.39 10.05 -16.13
CA THR A 387 1.56 10.46 -16.93
C THR A 387 1.44 10.07 -18.40
N LEU A 388 0.71 8.99 -18.69
CA LEU A 388 0.52 8.46 -20.04
C LEU A 388 -0.63 9.13 -20.81
N GLY A 389 -1.55 9.79 -20.11
CA GLY A 389 -2.75 10.40 -20.68
C GLY A 389 -2.45 11.57 -21.61
N LYS A 390 -3.00 11.54 -22.83
CA LYS A 390 -2.91 12.63 -23.80
C LYS A 390 -4.24 13.37 -23.99
N GLY A 391 -5.35 12.79 -23.52
CA GLY A 391 -6.69 13.36 -23.54
C GLY A 391 -7.75 12.36 -23.99
N GLY A 392 -8.77 12.13 -23.14
CA GLY A 392 -9.96 11.35 -23.47
C GLY A 392 -9.84 9.83 -23.30
N GLU A 393 -8.66 9.35 -22.89
CA GLU A 393 -8.44 7.93 -22.64
C GLU A 393 -9.20 7.43 -21.40
N VAL A 394 -9.62 6.18 -21.47
CA VAL A 394 -10.13 5.42 -20.34
C VAL A 394 -9.18 4.24 -20.11
N PHE A 395 -8.28 4.40 -19.16
CA PHE A 395 -7.32 3.36 -18.80
C PHE A 395 -8.02 2.24 -18.03
N VAL A 396 -7.59 1.01 -18.25
CA VAL A 396 -8.04 -0.17 -17.50
C VAL A 396 -6.81 -0.80 -16.87
N LEU A 397 -6.80 -0.89 -15.55
CA LEU A 397 -5.70 -1.55 -14.84
C LEU A 397 -5.85 -3.06 -14.99
N ASP A 398 -4.77 -3.75 -15.33
CA ASP A 398 -4.70 -5.20 -15.19
C ASP A 398 -4.85 -5.53 -13.71
N MET A 399 -5.88 -6.31 -13.36
CA MET A 399 -6.19 -6.71 -11.98
C MET A 399 -5.69 -8.12 -11.63
N GLY A 400 -5.01 -8.80 -12.55
CA GLY A 400 -4.47 -10.14 -12.35
C GLY A 400 -5.55 -11.20 -12.34
N LYS A 401 -5.37 -12.23 -11.52
CA LYS A 401 -6.29 -13.38 -11.48
C LYS A 401 -7.48 -13.10 -10.55
N PRO A 402 -8.69 -13.48 -10.96
CA PRO A 402 -9.85 -13.35 -10.09
C PRO A 402 -9.78 -14.36 -8.94
N ILE A 403 -10.39 -14.01 -7.82
CA ILE A 403 -10.36 -14.78 -6.57
C ILE A 403 -11.80 -15.13 -6.20
N LYS A 404 -12.05 -16.40 -5.86
CA LYS A 404 -13.34 -16.84 -5.34
C LYS A 404 -13.56 -16.26 -3.94
N ILE A 405 -14.72 -15.65 -3.71
CA ILE A 405 -15.05 -15.02 -2.42
C ILE A 405 -15.15 -16.08 -1.30
N VAL A 406 -15.52 -17.32 -1.63
CA VAL A 406 -15.50 -18.42 -0.66
C VAL A 406 -14.09 -18.76 -0.17
N ASP A 407 -13.09 -18.68 -1.05
CA ASP A 407 -11.70 -18.96 -0.66
C ASP A 407 -11.14 -17.81 0.18
N LEU A 408 -11.50 -16.57 -0.17
CA LEU A 408 -11.22 -15.38 0.64
C LEU A 408 -11.79 -15.51 2.08
N ALA A 409 -13.04 -15.97 2.21
CA ALA A 409 -13.68 -16.20 3.50
C ALA A 409 -12.92 -17.27 4.30
N ARG A 410 -12.58 -18.42 3.68
CA ARG A 410 -11.81 -19.49 4.33
C ARG A 410 -10.45 -19.02 4.80
N ASP A 411 -9.77 -18.19 4.02
CA ASP A 411 -8.47 -17.64 4.40
C ASP A 411 -8.55 -16.71 5.61
N LEU A 412 -9.57 -15.85 5.67
CA LEU A 412 -9.80 -14.97 6.81
C LEU A 412 -10.12 -15.74 8.10
N ILE A 413 -10.88 -16.83 8.00
CA ILE A 413 -11.16 -17.73 9.13
C ILE A 413 -9.85 -18.35 9.63
N ARG A 414 -9.04 -18.92 8.72
CA ARG A 414 -7.73 -19.53 9.05
C ARG A 414 -6.69 -18.53 9.58
N LEU A 415 -6.76 -17.26 9.19
CA LEU A 415 -5.89 -16.20 9.71
C LEU A 415 -6.33 -15.76 11.10
N SER A 416 -7.63 -15.87 11.41
CA SER A 416 -8.21 -15.60 12.73
C SER A 416 -8.02 -16.76 13.73
N GLY A 417 -7.37 -17.86 13.33
CA GLY A 417 -7.10 -19.01 14.19
C GLY A 417 -8.27 -19.99 14.37
N LEU A 418 -9.27 -19.92 13.47
CA LEU A 418 -10.47 -20.77 13.49
C LEU A 418 -10.46 -21.86 12.40
#